data_AF-A0A6G1R755-F1
#
_entry.id   AF-A0A6G1R755-F1
#
_cell.length_a   1.000
_cell.length_b   1.000
_cell.length_c   1.000
_cell.angle_alpha   90.00
_cell.angle_beta   90.00
_cell.angle_gamma   90.00
#
_symmetry.space_group_name_H-M   'P 1'
#
loop_
_entity.id
_entity.type
_entity.pdbx_description
1 polymer ?
#
loop_
_entity_poly.entity_id
_entity_poly.type
_entity_poly.pdbx_seq_one_letter_code
_entity_poly.pdbx_strand_id
1 'polypeptide(L)'
;DRILWKSHPETHVVCNSYGCTDDIVTSDHSPVFATFEVGVTSQFVPKKAPGSGPEPLACIEWESIEVIVKTASRSKCYIEFHSYCLEEAQRSGENTSQSCDIPGFLRMGWSAKHLPVLNPILPDLEYLGDQHILLSVKGVESCESYGECCIAMRSMIGSMAR
;
A
#
# COMPACT_ATOMS: atom_id res chain seq x y z
N ASP A 1 0.87 -24.21 -19.39
CA ASP A 1 1.58 -23.70 -18.20
C ASP A 1 1.87 -22.20 -18.37
N ARG A 2 1.67 -21.37 -17.32
CA ARG A 2 1.77 -19.89 -17.44
C ARG A 2 2.43 -19.27 -16.21
N ILE A 3 3.14 -18.16 -16.41
CA ILE A 3 3.74 -17.34 -15.35
C ILE A 3 3.14 -15.93 -15.43
N LEU A 4 2.61 -15.44 -14.31
CA LEU A 4 2.08 -14.08 -14.15
C LEU A 4 2.69 -13.46 -12.89
N TRP A 5 2.81 -12.14 -12.87
CA TRP A 5 3.32 -11.40 -11.71
C TRP A 5 2.48 -10.14 -11.44
N LYS A 6 2.57 -9.66 -10.20
CA LYS A 6 2.04 -8.37 -9.76
C LYS A 6 3.03 -7.80 -8.77
N SER A 7 3.39 -6.53 -8.97
CA SER A 7 4.35 -5.82 -8.13
C SER A 7 3.70 -4.61 -7.51
N HIS A 8 4.27 -4.10 -6.42
CA HIS A 8 3.83 -2.82 -5.86
C HIS A 8 4.03 -1.68 -6.87
N PRO A 9 3.21 -0.61 -6.79
CA PRO A 9 3.39 0.54 -7.66
C PRO A 9 4.82 1.11 -7.54
N GLU A 10 5.32 1.66 -8.63
CA GLU A 10 6.64 2.31 -8.69
C GLU A 10 7.83 1.40 -8.29
N THR A 11 7.67 0.08 -8.45
CA THR A 11 8.78 -0.89 -8.32
C THR A 11 9.34 -1.29 -9.68
N HIS A 12 10.64 -1.57 -9.74
CA HIS A 12 11.30 -2.02 -10.96
C HIS A 12 11.14 -3.53 -11.13
N VAL A 13 10.43 -3.97 -12.17
CA VAL A 13 10.32 -5.37 -12.58
C VAL A 13 10.28 -5.47 -14.10
N VAL A 14 11.25 -6.17 -14.70
CA VAL A 14 11.35 -6.38 -16.15
C VAL A 14 11.44 -7.88 -16.42
N CYS A 15 10.58 -8.38 -17.33
CA CYS A 15 10.66 -9.77 -17.80
C CYS A 15 11.66 -9.86 -18.95
N ASN A 16 12.77 -10.57 -18.73
CA ASN A 16 13.87 -10.69 -19.71
C ASN A 16 13.68 -11.88 -20.65
N SER A 17 12.98 -12.92 -20.22
CA SER A 17 12.62 -14.05 -21.07
C SER A 17 11.33 -14.70 -20.59
N TYR A 18 10.55 -15.24 -21.54
CA TYR A 18 9.39 -16.08 -21.28
C TYR A 18 9.20 -17.06 -22.44
N GLY A 19 9.26 -18.36 -22.17
CA GLY A 19 9.27 -19.38 -23.22
C GLY A 19 9.08 -20.79 -22.67
N CYS A 20 9.34 -21.79 -23.50
CA CYS A 20 9.34 -23.20 -23.09
C CYS A 20 10.51 -23.96 -23.73
N THR A 21 10.86 -25.10 -23.15
CA THR A 21 11.87 -26.01 -23.72
C THR A 21 11.29 -26.86 -24.84
N ASP A 22 12.08 -27.19 -25.85
CA ASP A 22 11.70 -28.05 -26.98
C ASP A 22 12.45 -29.40 -27.01
N ASP A 23 13.45 -29.56 -26.15
CA ASP A 23 14.29 -30.75 -26.01
C ASP A 23 13.85 -31.69 -24.87
N ILE A 24 12.94 -31.25 -24.01
CA ILE A 24 12.33 -32.06 -22.94
C ILE A 24 10.96 -32.57 -23.40
N VAL A 25 10.90 -33.85 -23.80
CA VAL A 25 9.72 -34.47 -24.45
C VAL A 25 9.15 -35.67 -23.69
N THR A 26 9.47 -35.83 -22.41
CA THR A 26 8.97 -36.93 -21.57
C THR A 26 7.52 -36.73 -21.13
N SER A 27 6.99 -35.52 -21.25
CA SER A 27 5.60 -35.15 -20.95
C SER A 27 4.91 -34.69 -22.24
N ASP A 28 3.58 -34.73 -22.22
CA ASP A 28 2.67 -34.10 -23.18
C ASP A 28 2.66 -32.56 -23.11
N HIS A 29 3.36 -31.97 -22.13
CA HIS A 29 3.56 -30.53 -21.97
C HIS A 29 5.05 -30.17 -21.93
N SER A 30 5.43 -29.09 -22.61
CA SER A 30 6.78 -28.51 -22.51
C SER A 30 6.94 -27.67 -21.24
N PRO A 31 8.03 -27.85 -20.46
CA PRO A 31 8.38 -26.95 -19.36
C PRO A 31 8.44 -25.48 -19.78
N VAL A 32 7.73 -24.61 -19.04
CA VAL A 32 7.70 -23.15 -19.27
C VAL A 32 8.67 -22.45 -18.30
N PHE A 33 9.41 -21.46 -18.79
CA PHE A 33 10.34 -20.64 -17.99
C PHE A 33 10.07 -19.15 -18.17
N ALA A 34 10.40 -18.36 -17.14
CA ALA A 34 10.51 -16.90 -17.23
C ALA A 34 11.69 -16.41 -16.39
N THR A 35 12.33 -15.31 -16.81
CA THR A 35 13.37 -14.63 -16.03
C THR A 35 13.02 -13.17 -15.82
N PHE A 36 13.42 -12.62 -14.67
CA PHE A 36 13.09 -11.25 -14.27
C PHE A 36 14.30 -10.51 -13.73
N GLU A 37 14.43 -9.24 -14.10
CA GLU A 37 15.23 -8.25 -13.40
C GLU A 37 14.32 -7.50 -12.42
N VAL A 38 14.70 -7.48 -11.15
CA VAL A 38 13.87 -6.97 -10.05
C VAL A 38 14.68 -6.01 -9.20
N GLY A 39 14.16 -4.80 -9.01
CA GLY A 39 14.74 -3.81 -8.10
C GLY A 39 14.63 -4.29 -6.66
N VAL A 40 15.72 -4.16 -5.90
CA VAL A 40 15.80 -4.55 -4.49
C VAL A 40 16.28 -3.37 -3.65
N THR A 41 15.81 -3.30 -2.41
CA THR A 41 16.14 -2.25 -1.46
C THR A 41 17.04 -2.83 -0.37
N SER A 42 17.97 -2.04 0.15
CA SER A 42 18.86 -2.49 1.23
C SER A 42 18.11 -2.64 2.56
N GLN A 43 18.65 -3.44 3.47
CA GLN A 43 18.18 -3.45 4.86
C GLN A 43 18.67 -2.18 5.56
N PHE A 44 17.75 -1.29 5.89
CA PHE A 44 18.07 -0.08 6.64
C PHE A 44 18.14 -0.39 8.14
N VAL A 45 19.24 0.00 8.78
CA VAL A 45 19.42 -0.13 10.23
C VAL A 45 19.27 1.26 10.87
N PRO A 46 18.34 1.45 11.82
CA PRO A 46 18.25 2.69 12.57
C PRO A 46 19.58 3.03 13.26
N LYS A 47 20.12 4.21 12.96
CA LYS A 47 21.35 4.72 13.62
C LYS A 47 21.12 5.11 15.08
N LYS A 48 19.86 5.16 15.54
CA LYS A 48 19.45 5.49 16.92
C LYS A 48 18.36 4.53 17.38
N ALA A 49 18.35 4.24 18.68
CA ALA A 49 17.29 3.45 19.31
C ALA A 49 15.92 4.16 19.18
N PRO A 50 14.82 3.42 18.97
CA PRO A 50 13.47 3.97 18.99
C PRO A 50 13.26 4.79 20.27
N GLY A 51 12.77 6.03 20.14
CA GLY A 51 12.40 6.88 21.29
C GLY A 51 13.49 7.73 21.94
N SER A 52 14.70 7.87 21.36
CA SER A 52 15.82 8.64 21.97
C SER A 52 16.21 9.96 21.28
N GLY A 53 15.43 10.43 20.30
CA GLY A 53 15.71 11.66 19.53
C GLY A 53 14.59 12.71 19.61
N PRO A 54 14.90 14.00 19.43
CA PRO A 54 13.89 15.06 19.38
C PRO A 54 13.01 14.87 18.13
N GLU A 55 11.72 15.26 18.23
CA GLU A 55 10.65 15.43 17.20
C GLU A 55 10.72 14.58 15.90
N PRO A 56 9.59 14.02 15.39
CA PRO A 56 9.60 13.24 14.16
C PRO A 56 10.12 14.08 12.98
N LEU A 57 11.32 13.74 12.49
CA LEU A 57 11.97 14.45 11.38
C LEU A 57 11.24 14.24 10.04
N ALA A 58 10.39 13.22 9.94
CA ALA A 58 9.48 12.99 8.82
C ALA A 58 8.14 12.48 9.35
N CYS A 59 7.05 12.92 8.74
CA CYS A 59 5.70 12.43 8.98
C CYS A 59 4.95 12.28 7.66
N ILE A 60 3.90 11.46 7.68
CA ILE A 60 3.00 11.28 6.54
C ILE A 60 1.63 11.79 6.96
N GLU A 61 1.19 12.85 6.31
CA GLU A 61 -0.07 13.52 6.57
C GLU A 61 -1.03 13.39 5.39
N TRP A 62 -2.32 13.51 5.69
CA TRP A 62 -3.39 13.34 4.72
C TRP A 62 -4.31 14.56 4.75
N GLU A 63 -4.58 15.15 3.61
CA GLU A 63 -5.57 16.24 3.51
C GLU A 63 -7.01 15.68 3.56
N SER A 64 -7.27 14.66 2.74
CA SER A 64 -8.54 13.92 2.73
C SER A 64 -8.38 12.60 2.00
N ILE A 65 -9.29 11.65 2.26
CA ILE A 65 -9.39 10.39 1.50
C ILE A 65 -10.84 10.20 1.09
N GLU A 66 -11.08 9.92 -0.19
CA GLU A 66 -12.38 9.48 -0.72
C GLU A 66 -12.25 8.06 -1.25
N VAL A 67 -13.21 7.19 -0.88
CA VAL A 67 -13.26 5.80 -1.29
C VAL A 67 -14.63 5.50 -1.88
N ILE A 68 -14.66 4.75 -2.97
CA ILE A 68 -15.89 4.16 -3.52
C ILE A 68 -15.77 2.65 -3.45
N VAL A 69 -16.64 2.00 -2.67
CA VAL A 69 -16.68 0.54 -2.54
C VAL A 69 -17.96 -0.01 -3.18
N LYS A 70 -17.86 -1.18 -3.83
CA LYS A 70 -19.01 -1.88 -4.37
C LYS A 70 -19.64 -2.72 -3.25
N THR A 71 -20.77 -2.29 -2.72
CA THR A 71 -21.46 -2.97 -1.63
C THR A 71 -22.94 -2.59 -1.58
N ALA A 72 -23.76 -3.51 -1.06
CA ALA A 72 -25.14 -3.21 -0.68
C ALA A 72 -25.25 -2.68 0.76
N SER A 73 -24.18 -2.84 1.56
CA SER A 73 -24.12 -2.31 2.92
C SER A 73 -24.01 -0.79 2.93
N ARG A 74 -24.47 -0.16 4.01
CA ARG A 74 -24.32 1.28 4.27
C ARG A 74 -23.60 1.54 5.60
N SER A 75 -22.88 0.52 6.10
CA SER A 75 -22.15 0.58 7.37
C SER A 75 -21.04 1.63 7.31
N LYS A 76 -20.78 2.24 8.46
CA LYS A 76 -19.61 3.09 8.67
C LYS A 76 -18.34 2.27 8.51
N CYS A 77 -17.31 2.91 7.98
CA CYS A 77 -16.00 2.29 7.76
C CYS A 77 -14.89 3.13 8.39
N TYR A 78 -13.77 2.47 8.65
CA TYR A 78 -12.48 3.06 8.96
C TYR A 78 -11.41 2.53 8.00
N ILE A 79 -10.23 3.15 8.00
CA ILE A 79 -9.08 2.74 7.20
C ILE A 79 -7.98 2.27 8.15
N GLU A 80 -7.41 1.10 7.88
CA GLU A 80 -6.14 0.68 8.47
C GLU A 80 -4.99 0.98 7.52
N PHE A 81 -3.89 1.46 8.07
CA PHE A 81 -2.66 1.80 7.38
C PHE A 81 -1.56 0.85 7.83
N HIS A 82 -1.04 0.08 6.89
CA HIS A 82 0.00 -0.93 7.12
C HIS A 82 1.23 -0.57 6.30
N SER A 83 2.41 -0.58 6.92
CA SER A 83 3.68 -0.44 6.21
C SER A 83 4.83 -0.98 7.04
N TYR A 84 5.89 -1.45 6.39
CA TYR A 84 7.14 -1.79 7.05
C TYR A 84 7.87 -0.59 7.64
N CYS A 85 7.50 0.63 7.21
CA CYS A 85 8.05 1.84 7.78
C CYS A 85 7.37 2.28 9.08
N LEU A 86 6.37 1.55 9.58
CA LEU A 86 5.66 1.87 10.84
C LEU A 86 5.96 0.80 11.90
N GLU A 87 6.02 1.20 13.17
CA GLU A 87 6.19 0.26 14.28
C GLU A 87 4.98 -0.69 14.41
N GLU A 88 3.79 -0.14 14.18
CA GLU A 88 2.52 -0.88 14.20
C GLU A 88 1.52 -0.28 13.20
N ALA A 89 0.53 -1.08 12.82
CA ALA A 89 -0.55 -0.63 11.96
C ALA A 89 -1.35 0.50 12.63
N GLN A 90 -1.66 1.54 11.86
CA GLN A 90 -2.41 2.70 12.35
C GLN A 90 -3.86 2.66 11.83
N ARG A 91 -4.77 3.36 12.51
CA ARG A 91 -6.20 3.35 12.17
C ARG A 91 -6.76 4.77 12.09
N SER A 92 -7.62 5.02 11.10
CA SER A 92 -8.42 6.25 11.04
C SER A 92 -9.61 6.21 12.01
N GLY A 93 -10.22 7.37 12.21
CA GLY A 93 -11.61 7.45 12.68
C GLY A 93 -12.60 6.94 11.63
N GLU A 94 -13.88 7.01 11.96
CA GLU A 94 -14.96 6.65 11.02
C GLU A 94 -15.08 7.65 9.87
N ASN A 95 -15.63 7.20 8.74
CA ASN A 95 -15.91 8.09 7.61
C ASN A 95 -16.88 9.21 8.01
N THR A 96 -16.51 10.43 7.66
CA THR A 96 -17.25 11.66 7.98
C THR A 96 -18.40 11.94 7.02
N SER A 97 -18.29 11.47 5.78
CA SER A 97 -19.33 11.60 4.75
C SER A 97 -19.60 10.24 4.11
N GLN A 98 -20.83 10.05 3.62
CA GLN A 98 -21.16 8.94 2.74
C GLN A 98 -22.32 9.29 1.80
N SER A 99 -22.24 8.81 0.56
CA SER A 99 -23.32 8.91 -0.43
C SER A 99 -23.49 7.60 -1.19
N CYS A 100 -24.70 7.36 -1.70
CA CYS A 100 -25.05 6.18 -2.50
C CYS A 100 -25.81 6.65 -3.74
N ASP A 101 -25.12 7.44 -4.56
CA ASP A 101 -25.70 8.05 -5.77
C ASP A 101 -25.86 7.00 -6.89
N ILE A 102 -25.01 5.97 -6.88
CA ILE A 102 -25.02 4.85 -7.83
C ILE A 102 -25.44 3.58 -7.07
N PRO A 103 -26.52 2.89 -7.47
CA PRO A 103 -26.93 1.64 -6.85
C PRO A 103 -25.81 0.60 -6.79
N GLY A 104 -25.59 0.01 -5.62
CA GLY A 104 -24.54 -0.98 -5.40
C GLY A 104 -23.14 -0.40 -5.14
N PHE A 105 -23.01 0.93 -5.07
CA PHE A 105 -21.77 1.61 -4.70
C PHE A 105 -22.01 2.56 -3.53
N LEU A 106 -21.08 2.54 -2.58
CA LEU A 106 -21.04 3.44 -1.44
C LEU A 106 -19.78 4.30 -1.57
N ARG A 107 -19.97 5.61 -1.71
CA ARG A 107 -18.89 6.60 -1.63
C ARG A 107 -18.76 7.05 -0.17
N MET A 108 -17.53 7.11 0.34
CA MET A 108 -17.21 7.50 1.71
C MET A 108 -16.03 8.47 1.72
N GLY A 109 -16.05 9.42 2.65
CA GLY A 109 -14.99 10.44 2.77
C GLY A 109 -14.48 10.63 4.19
N TRP A 110 -13.16 10.81 4.30
CA TRP A 110 -12.44 11.17 5.52
C TRP A 110 -11.76 12.51 5.33
N SER A 111 -11.94 13.41 6.30
CA SER A 111 -11.19 14.67 6.40
C SER A 111 -9.91 14.46 7.22
N ALA A 112 -8.90 15.32 7.03
CA ALA A 112 -7.63 15.29 7.78
C ALA A 112 -7.79 15.01 9.28
N LYS A 113 -8.76 15.64 9.95
CA LYS A 113 -9.04 15.46 11.39
C LYS A 113 -9.43 14.03 11.81
N HIS A 114 -9.78 13.15 10.88
CA HIS A 114 -10.10 11.74 11.15
C HIS A 114 -9.03 10.79 10.62
N LEU A 115 -7.95 11.31 10.04
CA LEU A 115 -6.85 10.53 9.49
C LEU A 115 -5.65 10.63 10.44
N PRO A 116 -4.93 9.53 10.67
CA PRO A 116 -3.77 9.55 11.55
C PRO A 116 -2.58 10.22 10.84
N VAL A 117 -1.78 10.97 11.60
CA VAL A 117 -0.42 11.31 11.17
C VAL A 117 0.44 10.07 11.38
N LEU A 118 1.04 9.55 10.30
CA LEU A 118 1.90 8.37 10.40
C LEU A 118 3.35 8.80 10.63
N ASN A 119 4.00 8.15 11.59
CA ASN A 119 5.38 8.44 11.98
C ASN A 119 6.29 7.28 11.54
N PRO A 120 7.09 7.44 10.47
CA PRO A 120 7.96 6.38 10.04
C PRO A 120 9.10 6.09 11.02
N ILE A 121 9.53 4.83 11.09
CA ILE A 121 10.64 4.37 11.95
C ILE A 121 11.99 5.01 11.58
N LEU A 122 12.13 5.46 10.32
CA LEU A 122 13.30 6.14 9.81
C LEU A 122 12.87 7.36 8.99
N PRO A 123 13.47 8.55 9.23
CA PRO A 123 13.12 9.77 8.52
C PRO A 123 13.89 9.96 7.20
N ASP A 124 14.76 9.01 6.84
CA ASP A 124 15.60 9.10 5.65
C ASP A 124 14.75 9.07 4.38
N LEU A 125 14.89 10.08 3.51
CA LEU A 125 14.03 10.22 2.32
C LEU A 125 14.32 9.16 1.25
N GLU A 126 15.53 8.63 1.18
CA GLU A 126 15.87 7.54 0.26
C GLU A 126 15.19 6.25 0.73
N TYR A 127 15.27 5.96 2.04
CA TYR A 127 14.51 4.88 2.66
C TYR A 127 13.00 5.03 2.41
N LEU A 128 12.44 6.20 2.73
CA LEU A 128 11.01 6.46 2.59
C LEU A 128 10.55 6.40 1.14
N GLY A 129 11.40 6.80 0.19
CA GLY A 129 11.10 6.72 -1.24
C GLY A 129 10.89 5.29 -1.72
N ASP A 130 11.43 4.30 -1.01
CA ASP A 130 11.25 2.88 -1.32
C ASP A 130 10.06 2.22 -0.60
N GLN A 131 9.35 2.96 0.25
CA GLN A 131 8.26 2.39 1.05
C GLN A 131 6.90 2.46 0.34
N HIS A 132 6.00 1.60 0.81
CA HIS A 132 4.61 1.57 0.40
C HIS A 132 3.70 1.57 1.62
N ILE A 133 2.52 2.17 1.48
CA ILE A 133 1.46 2.11 2.49
C ILE A 133 0.32 1.27 1.92
N LEU A 134 -0.01 0.17 2.60
CA LEU A 134 -1.21 -0.60 2.36
C LEU A 134 -2.38 0.02 3.13
N LEU A 135 -3.47 0.28 2.43
CA LEU A 135 -4.72 0.76 3.03
C LEU A 135 -5.75 -0.37 2.94
N SER A 136 -6.45 -0.64 4.05
CA SER A 136 -7.60 -1.55 4.08
C SER A 136 -8.81 -0.80 4.63
N VAL A 137 -9.89 -0.76 3.85
CA VAL A 137 -11.14 -0.11 4.25
C VAL A 137 -12.00 -1.16 4.93
N LYS A 138 -12.26 -0.99 6.23
CA LYS A 138 -12.96 -1.99 7.05
C LYS A 138 -14.26 -1.46 7.63
N GLY A 139 -15.27 -2.31 7.69
CA GLY A 139 -16.53 -2.02 8.38
C GLY A 139 -16.31 -1.88 9.89
N VAL A 140 -16.91 -0.87 10.51
CA VAL A 140 -16.79 -0.62 11.96
C VAL A 140 -17.35 -1.79 12.78
N GLU A 141 -18.48 -2.36 12.34
CA GLU A 141 -19.17 -3.44 13.06
C GLU A 141 -18.64 -4.82 12.68
N SER A 142 -18.41 -5.06 11.38
CA SER A 142 -17.99 -6.38 10.89
C SER A 142 -16.50 -6.63 11.07
N CYS A 143 -15.68 -5.57 11.15
CA CYS A 143 -14.22 -5.63 11.05
C CYS A 143 -13.70 -6.30 9.75
N GLU A 144 -14.57 -6.49 8.75
CA GLU A 144 -14.24 -7.10 7.46
C GLU A 144 -13.72 -6.05 6.48
N SER A 145 -12.74 -6.44 5.66
CA SER A 145 -12.16 -5.62 4.58
C SER A 145 -13.12 -5.55 3.38
N TYR A 146 -13.50 -4.33 2.99
CA TYR A 146 -14.30 -4.03 1.79
C TYR A 146 -13.42 -3.80 0.56
N GLY A 147 -12.13 -3.56 0.75
CA GLY A 147 -11.18 -3.27 -0.31
C GLY A 147 -9.83 -2.83 0.22
N GLU A 148 -8.80 -3.09 -0.59
CA GLU A 148 -7.41 -2.84 -0.26
C GLU A 148 -6.71 -2.13 -1.42
N CYS A 149 -5.79 -1.23 -1.10
CA CYS A 149 -4.90 -0.62 -2.09
C CYS A 149 -3.50 -0.42 -1.52
N CYS A 150 -2.56 -0.12 -2.40
CA CYS A 150 -1.16 0.12 -2.07
C CYS A 150 -0.72 1.43 -2.71
N ILE A 151 -0.11 2.31 -1.92
CA ILE A 151 0.37 3.63 -2.32
C ILE A 151 1.90 3.63 -2.22
N ALA A 152 2.58 3.99 -3.31
CA ALA A 152 4.03 4.20 -3.28
C ALA A 152 4.37 5.60 -2.74
N MET A 153 5.42 5.69 -1.94
CA MET A 153 5.84 6.95 -1.34
C MET A 153 6.79 7.77 -2.22
N ARG A 154 7.52 7.14 -3.15
CA ARG A 154 8.54 7.78 -3.99
C ARG A 154 8.08 9.10 -4.62
N SER A 155 6.92 9.09 -5.27
CA SER A 155 6.37 10.26 -5.95
C SER A 155 5.66 11.26 -5.01
N MET A 156 5.50 10.92 -3.72
CA MET A 156 4.78 11.73 -2.73
C MET A 156 5.71 12.59 -1.86
N ILE A 157 6.99 12.23 -1.77
CA ILE A 157 7.99 12.94 -0.96
C ILE A 157 8.26 14.33 -1.54
N GLY A 158 8.05 15.38 -0.74
CA GLY A 158 8.36 16.77 -1.09
C GLY A 158 7.25 17.55 -1.80
N SER A 159 6.04 16.99 -1.96
CA SER A 159 4.93 17.71 -2.62
C SER A 159 4.23 18.78 -1.76
N MET A 160 4.58 18.89 -0.46
CA MET A 160 4.01 19.90 0.45
C MET A 160 5.07 20.64 1.30
N ALA A 161 6.19 21.04 0.71
CA ALA A 161 6.89 22.21 1.24
C ALA A 161 6.04 23.45 0.91
N ARG A 162 5.13 23.83 1.82
CA ARG A 162 4.53 25.17 1.81
C ARG A 162 5.53 26.18 2.36
#